data_AF-A0A7Y5UXN0-F1
#
_entry.id   AF-A0A7Y5UXN0-F1
#
_cell.length_a   1.000
_cell.length_b   1.000
_cell.length_c   1.000
_cell.angle_alpha   90.00
_cell.angle_beta   90.00
_cell.angle_gamma   90.00
#
_symmetry.space_group_name_H-M   'P 1'
#
loop_
_entity.id
_entity.type
_entity.pdbx_description
1 polymer ?
#
loop_
_entity_poly.entity_id
_entity_poly.type
_entity_poly.pdbx_seq_one_letter_code
_entity_poly.pdbx_strand_id
1 'polypeptide(L)'
;MNPRDRLLAPFRGEVPDQPAWLVDLSYWHEAMRVAGRLEPRYQGREGYRQLHEDLGACCYYGCGAAAFTGRLEGFTSGTDESNGERRRWWRSAAGEISDRWRWLPESYCWA
;
A
#
# COMPACT_ATOMS: atom_id res chain seq x y z
N MET A 1 -24.23 5.62 8.86
CA MET A 1 -23.61 5.23 7.57
C MET A 1 -22.39 4.35 7.84
N ASN A 2 -22.02 3.41 6.95
CA ASN A 2 -20.74 2.69 7.09
C ASN A 2 -19.56 3.59 6.65
N PRO A 3 -18.29 3.25 6.94
CA PRO A 3 -17.14 4.07 6.55
C PRO A 3 -17.10 4.41 5.05
N ARG A 4 -17.35 3.41 4.19
CA ARG A 4 -17.40 3.60 2.73
C ARG A 4 -18.52 4.55 2.30
N ASP A 5 -19.70 4.43 2.90
CA ASP A 5 -20.84 5.30 2.59
C ASP A 5 -20.53 6.76 2.93
N ARG A 6 -19.87 7.00 4.07
CA ARG A 6 -19.41 8.33 4.49
C ARG A 6 -18.41 8.92 3.52
N LEU A 7 -17.46 8.11 3.04
CA LEU A 7 -16.48 8.52 2.04
C LEU A 7 -17.15 8.94 0.73
N LEU A 8 -18.20 8.24 0.32
CA LEU A 8 -18.88 8.47 -0.95
C LEU A 8 -19.99 9.54 -0.89
N ALA A 9 -20.54 9.84 0.28
CA ALA A 9 -21.64 10.78 0.47
C ALA A 9 -21.40 12.17 -0.17
N PRO A 10 -20.23 12.82 0.01
CA PRO A 10 -19.97 14.13 -0.62
C PRO A 10 -20.03 14.08 -2.15
N PHE A 11 -19.61 12.97 -2.77
CA PHE A 11 -19.66 12.77 -4.23
C PHE A 11 -21.08 12.55 -4.75
N ARG A 12 -22.04 12.22 -3.87
CA ARG A 12 -23.47 12.13 -4.17
C ARG A 12 -24.25 13.40 -3.82
N GLY A 13 -23.59 14.43 -3.28
CA GLY A 13 -24.25 15.61 -2.74
C GLY A 13 -24.96 15.39 -1.40
N GLU A 14 -24.62 14.31 -0.70
CA GLU A 14 -25.15 13.96 0.62
C GLU A 14 -24.22 14.49 1.73
N VAL A 15 -24.81 14.86 2.87
CA VAL A 15 -24.04 15.18 4.08
C VAL A 15 -23.88 13.90 4.91
N PRO A 16 -22.65 13.43 5.16
CA PRO A 16 -22.46 12.25 5.99
C PRO A 16 -22.84 12.53 7.45
N ASP A 17 -23.24 11.48 8.17
CA ASP A 17 -23.57 11.53 9.62
C ASP A 17 -22.38 11.98 10.49
N GLN A 18 -21.15 11.80 9.99
CA GLN A 18 -19.90 12.33 10.54
C GLN A 18 -18.81 12.33 9.44
N PRO A 19 -17.71 13.08 9.60
CA PRO A 19 -16.60 13.05 8.65
C PRO A 19 -16.09 11.63 8.37
N ALA A 20 -15.76 11.33 7.11
CA ALA A 20 -15.10 10.09 6.76
C ALA A 20 -13.68 10.09 7.33
N TRP A 21 -13.39 9.13 8.19
CA TRP A 21 -12.06 8.99 8.78
C TRP A 21 -11.23 8.02 7.93
N LEU A 22 -10.31 8.56 7.12
CA LEU A 22 -9.34 7.76 6.37
C LEU A 22 -8.05 7.68 7.17
N VAL A 23 -7.54 6.47 7.35
CA VAL A 23 -6.34 6.23 8.16
C VAL A 23 -5.36 5.36 7.39
N ASP A 24 -4.12 5.79 7.33
CA ASP A 24 -3.01 4.94 6.90
C ASP A 24 -2.49 4.15 8.11
N LEU A 25 -2.88 2.88 8.21
CA LEU A 25 -2.44 1.98 9.26
C LEU A 25 -1.22 1.14 8.85
N SER A 26 -0.64 1.37 7.66
CA SER A 26 0.39 0.50 7.09
C SER A 26 1.63 0.40 7.99
N TYR A 27 2.11 1.54 8.51
CA TYR A 27 3.25 1.58 9.42
C TYR A 27 2.99 0.84 10.73
N TRP A 28 1.84 1.07 11.36
CA TRP A 28 1.50 0.41 12.61
C TRP A 28 1.32 -1.10 12.40
N HIS A 29 0.62 -1.49 11.34
CA HIS A 29 0.36 -2.88 11.01
C HIS A 29 1.66 -3.65 10.78
N GLU A 30 2.56 -3.09 9.99
CA GLU A 30 3.86 -3.69 9.70
C GLU A 30 4.75 -3.76 10.96
N ALA A 31 4.77 -2.72 11.78
CA ALA A 31 5.49 -2.72 13.05
C ALA A 31 4.99 -3.83 13.99
N MET A 32 3.66 -4.00 14.11
CA MET A 32 3.06 -5.06 14.93
C MET A 32 3.34 -6.45 14.35
N ARG A 33 3.36 -6.58 13.01
CA ARG A 33 3.70 -7.84 12.33
C ARG A 33 5.14 -8.25 12.61
N VAL A 34 6.09 -7.35 12.40
CA VAL A 34 7.53 -7.58 12.64
C VAL A 34 7.80 -7.88 14.12
N ALA A 35 7.08 -7.21 15.03
CA ALA A 35 7.17 -7.47 16.47
C ALA A 35 6.51 -8.79 16.91
N GLY A 36 5.84 -9.53 16.01
CA GLY A 36 5.11 -10.76 16.37
C GLY A 36 3.87 -10.50 17.23
N ARG A 37 3.34 -9.27 17.22
CA ARG A 37 2.21 -8.81 18.04
C ARG A 37 0.92 -8.59 17.25
N LEU A 38 0.97 -8.76 15.93
CA LEU A 38 -0.21 -8.63 15.08
C LEU A 38 -1.12 -9.85 15.27
N GLU A 39 -2.36 -9.60 15.67
CA GLU A 39 -3.37 -10.66 15.83
C GLU A 39 -3.56 -11.45 14.52
N PRO A 40 -3.74 -12.78 14.58
CA PRO A 40 -3.88 -13.62 13.38
C PRO A 40 -4.98 -13.16 12.41
N ARG A 41 -6.11 -12.66 12.94
CA ARG A 41 -7.24 -12.17 12.12
C ARG A 41 -6.91 -10.94 11.29
N TYR A 42 -5.86 -10.20 11.64
CA TYR A 42 -5.42 -9.01 10.92
C TYR A 42 -4.25 -9.28 9.97
N GLN A 43 -3.81 -10.53 9.82
CA GLN A 43 -2.72 -10.86 8.90
C GLN A 43 -3.16 -10.88 7.43
N GLY A 44 -2.21 -10.54 6.55
CA GLY A 44 -2.44 -10.50 5.11
C GLY A 44 -3.37 -9.37 4.66
N ARG A 45 -3.73 -9.39 3.38
CA ARG A 45 -4.52 -8.32 2.74
C ARG A 45 -5.93 -8.21 3.31
N GLU A 46 -6.62 -9.34 3.47
CA GLU A 46 -7.99 -9.35 4.00
C GLU A 46 -8.01 -8.97 5.48
N GLY A 47 -7.04 -9.42 6.27
CA GLY A 47 -6.91 -9.03 7.67
C GLY A 47 -6.61 -7.53 7.85
N TYR A 48 -5.80 -6.94 6.95
CA TYR A 48 -5.58 -5.49 6.94
C TYR A 48 -6.88 -4.73 6.66
N ARG A 49 -7.73 -5.23 5.74
CA ARG A 49 -9.06 -4.64 5.51
C ARG A 49 -9.95 -4.78 6.75
N GLN A 50 -9.98 -5.97 7.35
CA GLN A 50 -10.77 -6.23 8.57
C GLN A 50 -10.38 -5.31 9.71
N LEU A 51 -9.08 -5.01 9.88
CA LEU A 51 -8.61 -4.06 10.89
C LEU A 51 -9.26 -2.67 10.72
N HIS A 52 -9.41 -2.18 9.49
CA HIS A 52 -10.06 -0.88 9.24
C HIS A 52 -11.56 -0.94 9.52
N GLU A 53 -12.22 -2.04 9.12
CA GLU A 53 -13.63 -2.27 9.40
C GLU A 53 -13.91 -2.28 10.91
N ASP A 54 -13.12 -3.03 11.68
CA ASP A 54 -13.23 -3.15 13.14
C ASP A 54 -12.97 -1.80 13.85
N LEU A 55 -12.11 -0.95 13.30
CA LEU A 55 -11.82 0.40 13.81
C LEU A 55 -12.83 1.46 13.33
N GLY A 56 -13.76 1.12 12.45
CA GLY A 56 -14.69 2.07 11.83
C GLY A 56 -13.99 3.10 10.93
N ALA A 57 -12.79 2.77 10.44
CA ALA A 57 -11.99 3.61 9.57
C ALA A 57 -12.18 3.22 8.10
N CYS A 58 -12.06 4.20 7.20
CA CYS A 58 -11.96 3.95 5.77
C CYS A 58 -10.54 3.47 5.45
N CYS A 59 -10.42 2.39 4.66
CA CYS A 59 -9.14 1.98 4.13
C CYS A 59 -8.50 3.10 3.30
N TYR A 60 -7.22 3.39 3.57
CA TYR A 60 -6.43 4.32 2.78
C TYR A 60 -6.37 3.90 1.29
N TYR A 61 -6.08 4.86 0.40
CA TYR A 61 -6.21 4.81 -1.06
C TYR A 61 -5.60 3.57 -1.78
N GLY A 62 -4.77 2.77 -1.12
CA GLY A 62 -4.18 1.54 -1.66
C GLY A 62 -5.08 0.29 -1.66
N CYS A 63 -6.26 0.33 -1.03
CA CYS A 63 -7.24 -0.78 -1.14
C CYS A 63 -8.10 -0.70 -2.41
N GLY A 64 -8.02 0.40 -3.17
CA GLY A 64 -8.63 0.55 -4.50
C GLY A 64 -7.64 0.26 -5.63
N ALA A 65 -8.15 0.21 -6.86
CA ALA A 65 -7.28 0.19 -8.04
C ALA A 65 -6.46 1.48 -8.11
N ALA A 66 -5.19 1.38 -8.51
CA ALA A 66 -4.37 2.56 -8.76
C ALA A 66 -5.08 3.48 -9.77
N ALA A 67 -4.98 4.80 -9.60
CA ALA A 67 -5.56 5.79 -10.52
C ALA A 67 -4.98 5.68 -11.95
N PHE A 68 -3.90 4.91 -12.10
CA PHE A 68 -3.24 4.60 -13.35
C PHE A 68 -2.92 3.10 -13.40
N THR A 69 -2.81 2.55 -14.61
CA THR A 69 -2.30 1.20 -14.82
C THR A 69 -1.06 1.29 -15.70
N GLY A 70 0.05 0.72 -15.23
CA GLY A 70 1.27 0.62 -16.03
C GLY A 70 1.07 -0.34 -17.21
N ARG A 71 1.52 0.05 -18.41
CA ARG A 71 1.60 -0.84 -19.57
C ARG A 71 3.06 -0.95 -19.99
N LEU A 72 3.54 -2.18 -20.19
CA LEU A 72 4.91 -2.48 -20.60
C LEU A 72 4.87 -3.32 -21.89
N GLU A 73 4.54 -2.70 -23.01
CA GLU A 73 4.49 -3.35 -24.32
C GLU A 73 5.88 -3.35 -24.97
N GLY A 74 6.42 -4.53 -25.27
CA GLY A 74 7.77 -4.66 -25.86
C GLY A 74 8.92 -4.47 -24.86
N PHE A 75 8.62 -4.46 -23.56
CA PHE A 75 9.61 -4.42 -22.49
C PHE A 75 9.55 -5.67 -21.63
N THR A 76 10.69 -6.08 -21.10
CA THR A 76 10.74 -7.02 -19.96
C THR A 76 11.20 -6.27 -18.73
N SER A 77 10.65 -6.60 -17.56
CA SER A 77 11.02 -5.95 -16.31
C SER A 77 11.15 -6.95 -15.19
N GLY A 78 11.94 -6.61 -14.19
CA GLY A 78 12.12 -7.41 -13.00
C GLY A 78 12.50 -6.58 -11.79
N THR A 79 12.48 -7.22 -10.63
CA THR A 79 13.03 -6.66 -9.39
C THR A 79 13.82 -7.76 -8.70
N ASP A 80 15.06 -7.45 -8.37
CA ASP A 80 15.94 -8.31 -7.59
C ASP A 80 16.22 -7.63 -6.26
N GLU A 81 16.07 -8.36 -5.16
CA GLU A 81 16.38 -7.85 -3.82
C GLU A 81 17.29 -8.85 -3.11
N SER A 82 18.49 -8.39 -2.74
CA SER A 82 19.44 -9.20 -1.97
C SER A 82 20.38 -8.31 -1.17
N ASN A 83 20.77 -8.76 0.03
CA ASN A 83 21.73 -8.09 0.90
C ASN A 83 21.43 -6.59 1.17
N GLY A 84 20.15 -6.23 1.28
CA GLY A 84 19.75 -4.84 1.51
C GLY A 84 19.92 -3.94 0.28
N GLU A 85 20.15 -4.50 -0.91
CA GLU A 85 20.05 -3.77 -2.17
C GLU A 85 18.85 -4.28 -2.97
N ARG A 86 18.07 -3.33 -3.49
CA ARG A 86 16.96 -3.59 -4.39
C ARG A 86 17.28 -2.97 -5.74
N ARG A 87 17.24 -3.76 -6.81
CA ARG A 87 17.38 -3.29 -8.18
C ARG A 87 16.10 -3.57 -8.94
N ARG A 88 15.46 -2.54 -9.49
CA ARG A 88 14.43 -2.71 -10.51
C ARG A 88 15.03 -2.39 -11.87
N TRP A 89 14.65 -3.16 -12.88
CA TRP A 89 15.18 -2.98 -14.24
C TRP A 89 14.08 -3.14 -15.29
N TRP A 90 14.31 -2.49 -16.43
CA TRP A 90 13.47 -2.55 -17.62
C TRP A 90 14.36 -2.68 -18.85
N ARG A 91 14.07 -3.66 -19.70
CA ARG A 91 14.81 -3.98 -20.92
C ARG A 91 13.94 -3.83 -22.14
N SER A 92 14.52 -3.24 -23.19
CA SER A 92 13.95 -3.14 -24.54
C SER A 92 15.01 -3.46 -25.59
N ALA A 93 14.65 -3.38 -26.86
CA ALA A 93 15.60 -3.47 -27.97
C ALA A 93 16.68 -2.37 -27.95
N ALA A 94 16.41 -1.23 -27.32
CA ALA A 94 17.37 -0.12 -27.20
C ALA A 94 18.37 -0.29 -26.06
N GLY A 95 18.15 -1.26 -25.16
CA GLY A 95 19.00 -1.50 -23.99
C GLY A 95 18.22 -1.60 -22.69
N GLU A 96 18.94 -1.47 -21.56
CA GLU A 96 18.42 -1.59 -20.21
C GLU A 96 18.53 -0.26 -19.46
N ILE A 97 17.47 0.10 -18.74
CA ILE A 97 17.52 1.07 -17.65
C ILE A 97 17.28 0.33 -16.34
N SER A 98 17.91 0.80 -15.26
CA SER A 98 17.68 0.25 -13.93
C SER A 98 17.75 1.31 -12.85
N ASP A 99 16.96 1.14 -11.81
CA ASP A 99 17.10 1.83 -10.54
C ASP A 99 17.77 0.90 -9.52
N ARG A 100 18.43 1.49 -8.53
CA ARG A 100 19.02 0.76 -7.40
C ARG A 100 18.77 1.55 -6.14
N TRP A 101 18.35 0.82 -5.12
CA TRP A 101 18.06 1.32 -3.80
C TRP A 101 18.83 0.52 -2.77
N ARG A 102 19.31 1.17 -1.73
CA ARG A 102 19.93 0.54 -0.57
C ARG A 102 19.06 0.73 0.66
N TRP A 103 18.88 -0.34 1.40
CA TRP A 103 18.25 -0.32 2.71
C TRP A 103 19.22 0.26 3.73
N LEU A 104 18.79 1.32 4.41
CA LEU A 104 19.50 1.96 5.50
C LEU A 104 18.88 1.50 6.83
N PRO A 105 19.52 0.58 7.57
CA PRO A 105 18.95 0.03 8.80
C PRO A 105 18.80 1.07 9.91
N GLU A 106 19.59 2.15 9.89
CA GLU A 106 19.56 3.22 10.89
C GLU A 106 18.31 4.10 10.76
N SER A 107 17.83 4.30 9.53
CA SER A 107 16.67 5.14 9.24
C SER A 107 15.43 4.34 8.82
N TYR A 108 15.55 3.02 8.71
CA TYR A 108 14.47 2.12 8.25
C TYR A 108 13.86 2.58 6.92
N CYS A 109 14.72 3.02 5.98
CA CYS A 109 14.28 3.49 4.68
C CYS A 109 15.17 2.99 3.53
N TRP A 110 14.61 3.03 2.32
CA TRP A 110 15.35 2.82 1.08
C TRP A 110 15.87 4.17 0.57
N ALA A 111 17.12 4.21 0.15
CA ALA A 111 17.78 5.39 -0.45
C ALA A 111 18.46 5.05 -1.78
#